data_AF-A0A956NFE5-F1
#
_entry.id   AF-A0A956NFE5-F1
#
_cell.length_a   1.000
_cell.length_b   1.000
_cell.length_c   1.000
_cell.angle_alpha   90.00
_cell.angle_beta   90.00
_cell.angle_gamma   90.00
#
_symmetry.space_group_name_H-M   'P 1'
#
loop_
_entity.id
_entity.type
_entity.pdbx_description
1 polymer ?
#
loop_
_entity_poly.entity_id
_entity_poly.type
_entity_poly.pdbx_seq_one_letter_code
_entity_poly.pdbx_strand_id
1 'polypeptide(L)'
;MVHVQSQEERDPVYLDPERPLPESLARPLRELGIERLYRHQAQAIDSIRSGKNTVVVTGTASGKSLCYNLPVLESIGEDPRARALYLFPTKALSQDQLKV
;
A
#
# COMPACT_ATOMS: atom_id res chain seq x y z
N MET A 1 -13.97 34.56 -17.89
CA MET A 1 -14.50 33.26 -18.35
C MET A 1 -14.08 32.23 -17.33
N VAL A 2 -15.02 31.48 -16.74
CA VAL A 2 -14.72 30.44 -15.73
C VAL A 2 -15.12 29.07 -16.27
N HIS A 3 -14.27 28.08 -16.04
CA HIS A 3 -14.50 26.68 -16.39
C HIS A 3 -14.82 25.90 -15.12
N VAL A 4 -15.90 25.10 -15.16
CA VAL A 4 -16.31 24.21 -14.08
C VAL A 4 -16.48 22.81 -14.67
N GLN A 5 -15.85 21.82 -14.06
CA GLN A 5 -15.96 20.41 -14.45
C GLN A 5 -16.27 19.57 -13.21
N SER A 6 -17.35 18.79 -13.26
CA SER A 6 -17.62 17.73 -12.28
C SER A 6 -16.89 16.46 -12.69
N GLN A 7 -16.39 15.73 -11.69
CA GLN A 7 -15.92 14.36 -11.85
C GLN A 7 -16.93 13.42 -11.21
N GLU A 8 -17.17 12.29 -11.85
CA GLU A 8 -18.06 11.26 -11.31
C GLU A 8 -17.42 10.60 -10.08
N GLU A 9 -18.28 10.21 -9.15
CA GLU A 9 -17.91 9.34 -8.04
C GLU A 9 -17.50 7.96 -8.57
N ARG A 10 -16.58 7.31 -7.86
CA ARG A 10 -16.11 5.97 -8.20
C ARG A 10 -16.22 5.07 -6.99
N ASP A 11 -16.97 4.00 -7.13
CA ASP A 11 -17.08 2.97 -6.09
C ASP A 11 -15.73 2.31 -5.81
N PRO A 12 -15.50 1.91 -4.55
CA PRO A 12 -14.29 1.19 -4.18
C PRO A 12 -14.29 -0.21 -4.79
N VAL A 13 -13.16 -0.60 -5.39
CA VAL A 13 -12.98 -1.95 -5.91
C VAL A 13 -11.95 -2.67 -5.05
N TYR A 14 -12.36 -3.79 -4.48
CA TYR A 14 -11.52 -4.63 -3.60
C TYR A 14 -11.07 -5.89 -4.35
N LEU A 15 -9.92 -6.44 -3.94
CA LEU A 15 -9.42 -7.75 -4.37
C LEU A 15 -8.65 -8.38 -3.22
N ASP A 16 -8.70 -9.71 -3.17
CA ASP A 16 -7.77 -10.48 -2.36
C ASP A 16 -6.45 -10.68 -3.14
N PRO A 17 -5.28 -10.62 -2.48
CA PRO A 17 -4.03 -10.98 -3.12
C PRO A 17 -4.01 -12.49 -3.46
N GLU A 18 -3.26 -12.87 -4.49
CA GLU A 18 -3.15 -14.27 -4.95
C GLU A 18 -2.77 -15.24 -3.83
N ARG A 19 -1.91 -14.79 -2.91
CA ARG A 19 -1.61 -15.44 -1.65
C ARG A 19 -2.12 -14.58 -0.49
N PRO A 20 -2.86 -15.12 0.49
CA PRO A 20 -3.28 -14.36 1.66
C PRO A 20 -2.10 -13.67 2.36
N LEU A 21 -2.37 -12.54 3.02
CA LEU A 21 -1.39 -11.96 3.93
C LEU A 21 -1.13 -12.92 5.10
N PRO A 22 0.11 -13.01 5.60
CA PRO A 22 0.38 -13.69 6.86
C PRO A 22 -0.51 -13.12 7.98
N GLU A 23 -0.96 -13.97 8.90
CA GLU A 23 -1.87 -13.54 9.96
C GLU A 23 -1.23 -12.47 10.88
N SER A 24 0.09 -12.48 10.99
CA SER A 24 0.87 -11.44 11.68
C SER A 24 0.71 -10.04 11.08
N LEU A 25 0.34 -9.94 9.80
CA LEU A 25 0.02 -8.67 9.13
C LEU A 25 -1.49 -8.46 9.01
N ALA A 26 -2.26 -9.52 8.72
CA ALA A 26 -3.70 -9.41 8.52
C ALA A 26 -4.43 -8.98 9.80
N ARG A 27 -4.03 -9.50 10.97
CA ARG A 27 -4.68 -9.17 12.24
C ARG A 27 -4.55 -7.68 12.62
N PRO A 28 -3.35 -7.07 12.66
CA PRO A 28 -3.22 -5.64 12.93
C PRO A 28 -4.00 -4.76 11.94
N LEU A 29 -4.06 -5.14 10.67
CA LEU A 29 -4.87 -4.41 9.68
C LEU A 29 -6.35 -4.39 10.05
N ARG A 30 -6.92 -5.52 10.46
CA ARG A 30 -8.32 -5.58 10.93
C ARG A 30 -8.54 -4.76 12.20
N GLU A 31 -7.58 -4.78 13.14
CA GLU A 31 -7.61 -3.94 14.34
C GLU A 31 -7.58 -2.43 14.00
N LEU A 32 -6.97 -2.05 12.87
CA LEU A 32 -6.98 -0.70 12.30
C LEU A 32 -8.22 -0.40 11.43
N GLY A 33 -9.19 -1.32 11.35
CA GLY A 33 -10.40 -1.19 10.54
C GLY A 33 -10.22 -1.47 9.05
N ILE A 34 -9.09 -2.07 8.66
CA ILE A 34 -8.75 -2.42 7.28
C ILE A 34 -9.07 -3.90 7.05
N GLU A 35 -10.33 -4.17 6.73
CA GLU A 35 -10.83 -5.54 6.50
C GLU A 35 -10.52 -6.08 5.09
N ARG A 36 -10.37 -5.19 4.10
CA ARG A 36 -10.15 -5.54 2.69
C ARG A 36 -9.14 -4.62 2.06
N LEU A 37 -8.36 -5.16 1.12
CA LEU A 37 -7.44 -4.39 0.30
C LEU A 37 -8.15 -3.87 -0.95
N TYR A 38 -7.83 -2.63 -1.32
CA TYR A 38 -8.20 -2.12 -2.63
C TYR A 38 -7.48 -2.89 -3.73
N ARG A 39 -8.10 -2.95 -4.92
CA ARG A 39 -7.59 -3.61 -6.13
C ARG A 39 -6.11 -3.27 -6.37
N HIS A 40 -5.73 -1.99 -6.33
CA HIS A 40 -4.34 -1.57 -6.59
C HIS A 40 -3.36 -2.00 -5.49
N GLN A 41 -3.82 -2.22 -4.27
CA GLN A 41 -2.98 -2.72 -3.17
C GLN A 41 -2.69 -4.20 -3.35
N ALA A 42 -3.73 -5.02 -3.56
CA ALA A 42 -3.58 -6.45 -3.82
C ALA A 42 -2.68 -6.71 -5.04
N GLN A 43 -2.97 -6.04 -6.16
CA GLN A 43 -2.17 -6.18 -7.40
C GLN A 43 -0.71 -5.74 -7.21
N ALA A 44 -0.45 -4.69 -6.43
CA ALA A 44 0.92 -4.26 -6.15
C ALA A 44 1.67 -5.30 -5.31
N ILE A 45 1.02 -5.85 -4.29
CA ILE A 45 1.61 -6.89 -3.42
C ILE A 45 1.98 -8.12 -4.25
N ASP A 46 1.07 -8.62 -5.10
CA ASP A 46 1.34 -9.79 -5.93
C ASP A 46 2.44 -9.54 -6.95
N SER A 47 2.46 -8.34 -7.57
CA SER A 47 3.53 -7.92 -8.47
C SER A 47 4.89 -7.93 -7.76
N ILE A 48 4.97 -7.35 -6.55
CA ILE A 48 6.22 -7.28 -5.76
C ILE A 48 6.66 -8.68 -5.31
N ARG A 49 5.74 -9.52 -4.83
CA ARG A 49 6.02 -10.92 -4.46
C ARG A 49 6.55 -11.74 -5.62
N SER A 50 6.12 -11.43 -6.86
CA SER A 50 6.65 -12.05 -8.07
C SER A 50 8.05 -11.55 -8.48
N GLY A 51 8.69 -10.70 -7.66
CA GLY A 51 10.03 -10.17 -7.91
C GLY A 51 10.08 -9.03 -8.92
N LYS A 52 8.94 -8.40 -9.26
CA LYS A 52 8.87 -7.33 -10.27
C LYS A 52 9.10 -5.96 -9.65
N ASN A 53 9.88 -5.14 -10.34
CA ASN A 53 9.91 -3.70 -10.11
C ASN A 53 8.55 -3.11 -10.43
N THR A 54 7.90 -2.50 -9.43
CA THR A 54 6.48 -2.12 -9.52
C THR A 54 6.33 -0.60 -9.35
N VAL A 55 5.63 0.03 -10.27
CA VAL A 55 5.21 1.44 -10.18
C VAL A 55 3.71 1.48 -9.95
N VAL A 56 3.29 2.17 -8.90
CA VAL A 56 1.86 2.31 -8.53
C VAL A 56 1.40 3.73 -8.82
N VAL A 57 0.43 3.88 -9.73
CA VAL A 57 -0.14 5.18 -10.10
C VAL A 57 -1.58 5.26 -9.61
N THR A 58 -1.78 5.94 -8.48
CA THR A 58 -3.12 6.19 -7.92
C THR A 58 -3.23 7.59 -7.33
N GLY A 59 -4.47 8.09 -7.20
CA GLY A 59 -4.78 9.40 -6.63
C GLY A 59 -4.26 9.58 -5.20
N THR A 60 -4.16 10.83 -4.75
CA THR A 60 -3.86 11.15 -3.34
C THR A 60 -4.88 10.51 -2.40
N ALA A 61 -4.48 10.22 -1.16
CA ALA A 61 -5.31 9.57 -0.13
C ALA A 61 -5.87 8.16 -0.47
N SER A 62 -5.47 7.53 -1.58
CA SER A 62 -5.92 6.16 -1.96
C SER A 62 -5.22 5.01 -1.23
N GLY A 63 -4.48 5.28 -0.14
CA GLY A 63 -3.80 4.23 0.63
C GLY A 63 -2.59 3.59 -0.05
N LYS A 64 -1.84 4.34 -0.87
CA LYS A 64 -0.60 3.86 -1.53
C LYS A 64 0.44 3.31 -0.56
N SER A 65 0.45 3.79 0.68
CA SER A 65 1.44 3.37 1.68
C SER A 65 1.40 1.86 1.92
N LEU A 66 0.22 1.24 1.91
CA LEU A 66 0.09 -0.20 2.06
C LEU A 66 0.70 -0.99 0.90
N CYS A 67 0.73 -0.43 -0.33
CA CYS A 67 1.31 -1.10 -1.49
C CYS A 67 2.79 -1.43 -1.29
N TYR A 68 3.56 -0.59 -0.59
CA TYR A 68 4.98 -0.82 -0.33
C TYR A 68 5.27 -1.29 1.10
N ASN A 69 4.46 -0.88 2.10
CA ASN A 69 4.69 -1.29 3.48
C ASN A 69 4.42 -2.77 3.71
N LEU A 70 3.34 -3.33 3.14
CA LEU A 70 2.98 -4.72 3.40
C LEU A 70 4.05 -5.70 2.89
N PRO A 71 4.57 -5.58 1.65
CA PRO A 71 5.65 -6.44 1.18
C PRO A 71 6.95 -6.29 1.98
N VAL A 72 7.28 -5.06 2.42
CA VAL A 72 8.47 -4.82 3.26
C VAL A 72 8.33 -5.49 4.62
N LEU A 73 7.18 -5.32 5.28
CA LEU A 73 6.91 -5.94 6.58
C LEU A 73 6.84 -7.47 6.48
N GLU A 74 6.25 -8.00 5.41
CA GLU A 74 6.25 -9.44 5.12
C GLU A 74 7.69 -9.96 4.99
N SER A 75 8.54 -9.29 4.21
CA SER A 75 9.95 -9.67 4.04
C SER A 75 10.75 -9.62 5.35
N ILE A 76 10.51 -8.62 6.21
CA ILE A 76 11.16 -8.53 7.53
C ILE A 76 10.66 -9.63 8.48
N GLY A 77 9.39 -10.02 8.37
CA GLY A 77 8.83 -11.13 9.12
C GLY A 77 9.40 -12.50 8.70
N GLU A 78 9.78 -12.65 7.43
CA GLU A 78 10.41 -13.86 6.89
C GLU A 78 11.93 -13.92 7.16
N ASP A 79 12.67 -12.81 6.99
CA ASP A 79 14.09 -12.69 7.33
C ASP A 79 14.37 -11.45 8.20
N PRO A 80 14.71 -11.61 9.50
CA PRO A 80 15.06 -10.49 10.38
C PRO A 80 16.25 -9.64 9.92
N ARG A 81 17.06 -10.13 8.97
CA ARG A 81 18.16 -9.40 8.34
C ARG A 81 17.73 -8.57 7.13
N ALA A 82 16.50 -8.74 6.63
CA ALA A 82 15.97 -7.95 5.54
C ALA A 82 15.96 -6.46 5.88
N ARG A 83 16.23 -5.62 4.88
CA ARG A 83 16.27 -4.16 5.00
C ARG A 83 15.56 -3.55 3.80
N ALA A 84 14.92 -2.40 4.03
CA ALA A 84 14.30 -1.61 2.98
C ALA A 84 14.77 -0.16 3.07
N LEU A 85 14.95 0.49 1.92
CA LEU A 85 15.29 1.91 1.81
C LEU A 85 14.08 2.68 1.28
N TYR A 86 13.64 3.66 2.05
CA TYR A 86 12.52 4.51 1.69
C TYR A 86 13.05 5.87 1.27
N LEU A 87 12.72 6.28 0.05
CA LEU A 87 13.12 7.57 -0.50
C LEU A 87 11.89 8.45 -0.69
N PHE A 88 11.91 9.62 -0.04
CA PHE A 88 10.85 10.61 -0.14
C PHE A 88 11.42 11.93 -0.67
N PRO A 89 10.65 12.71 -1.44
CA PRO A 89 11.10 13.98 -1.99
C PRO A 89 11.36 15.06 -0.94
N THR A 90 10.78 14.94 0.27
CA THR A 90 10.95 15.93 1.35
C THR A 90 11.15 15.24 2.70
N LYS A 91 11.90 15.91 3.58
CA LYS A 91 12.11 15.47 4.98
C LYS A 91 10.81 15.41 5.77
N ALA A 92 9.90 16.36 5.51
CA ALA A 92 8.58 16.39 6.15
C ALA A 92 7.82 15.10 5.83
N LEU A 93 7.75 14.71 4.55
CA LEU A 93 7.04 13.50 4.16
C LEU A 93 7.70 12.23 4.72
N SER A 94 9.03 12.14 4.75
CA SER A 94 9.70 11.02 5.41
C SER A 94 9.38 10.94 6.90
N GLN A 95 9.29 12.10 7.57
CA GLN A 95 9.00 12.16 8.99
C GLN A 95 7.55 11.78 9.29
N ASP A 96 6.62 12.17 8.43
CA ASP A 96 5.22 11.77 8.53
C ASP A 96 5.10 10.24 8.43
N GLN A 97 5.81 9.61 7.49
CA GLN A 97 5.77 8.14 7.35
C GLN A 97 6.38 7.38 8.54
N LEU A 98 7.27 7.98 9.32
CA LEU A 98 7.83 7.36 10.54
C LEU A 98 6.93 7.48 11.77
N LYS A 99 6.01 8.46 11.77
CA LYS A 99 5.15 8.79 12.92
C LYS A 99 3.79 8.10 12.88
N VAL A 100 3.48 7.40 11.79
CA VAL A 100 2.24 6.62 11.62
C VAL A 100 2.32 5.34 12.42
#